data_AF-A0A1Z8N0A2-F1
#
_entry.id   AF-A0A1Z8N0A2-F1
#
_cell.length_a   1.000
_cell.length_b   1.000
_cell.length_c   1.000
_cell.angle_alpha   90.00
_cell.angle_beta   90.00
_cell.angle_gamma   90.00
#
_symmetry.space_group_name_H-M   'P 1'
#
loop_
_entity.id
_entity.type
_entity.pdbx_description
1 polymer ?
#
loop_
_entity_poly.entity_id
_entity_poly.type
_entity_poly.pdbx_seq_one_letter_code
_entity_poly.pdbx_strand_id
1 'polypeptide(L)'
;MREFSRDGPYPTVVPKQVAKALSLLPQPATELNARLKHNLDATLGYHSYFHTIDVINESLKLANEAGLNDRDISLITLAALGHDAGFMTHRNDNE
;
A
#
# COMPACT_ATOMS: atom_id res chain seq x y z
N MET A 1 -22.09 -9.70 9.01
CA MET A 1 -22.23 -9.11 7.65
C MET A 1 -21.78 -7.67 7.77
N ARG A 2 -20.57 -7.31 7.31
CA ARG A 2 -20.12 -5.90 7.37
C ARG A 2 -20.85 -5.15 6.24
N GLU A 3 -21.54 -4.09 6.61
CA GLU A 3 -22.18 -3.18 5.67
C GLU A 3 -21.08 -2.53 4.81
N PHE A 4 -21.08 -2.83 3.51
CA PHE A 4 -20.26 -2.11 2.56
C PHE A 4 -20.91 -0.74 2.34
N SER A 5 -20.23 0.32 2.80
CA SER A 5 -20.57 1.71 2.50
C SER A 5 -20.61 1.93 0.98
N ARG A 6 -21.25 3.02 0.54
CA ARG A 6 -21.30 3.42 -0.88
C ARG A 6 -19.93 3.84 -1.43
N ASP A 7 -18.94 4.01 -0.54
CA ASP A 7 -17.52 4.10 -0.86
C ASP A 7 -16.96 2.66 -0.87
N GLY A 8 -16.27 2.25 -1.94
CA GLY A 8 -15.72 0.89 -2.07
C GLY A 8 -14.84 0.45 -0.88
N PRO A 9 -14.35 -0.80 -0.85
CA PRO A 9 -13.69 -1.37 0.33
C PRO A 9 -12.38 -0.69 0.75
N TYR A 10 -11.86 0.25 -0.06
CA TYR A 10 -10.56 0.90 0.12
C TYR A 10 -10.69 2.41 0.34
N PRO A 11 -9.70 3.04 1.00
CA PRO A 11 -9.70 4.48 1.17
C PRO A 11 -9.70 5.20 -0.19
N THR A 12 -10.35 6.35 -0.26
CA THR A 12 -10.37 7.22 -1.46
C THR A 12 -9.26 8.28 -1.43
N VAL A 13 -8.55 8.39 -0.31
CA VAL A 13 -7.45 9.33 -0.08
C VAL A 13 -6.31 8.64 0.68
N VAL A 14 -5.07 9.08 0.45
CA VAL A 14 -3.91 8.54 1.18
C VAL A 14 -3.92 9.07 2.62
N PRO A 15 -3.98 8.19 3.66
CA PRO A 15 -3.93 8.63 5.04
C PRO A 15 -2.62 9.35 5.38
N LYS A 16 -2.66 10.35 6.27
CA LYS A 16 -1.47 11.15 6.64
C LYS A 16 -0.29 10.30 7.12
N GLN A 17 -0.56 9.24 7.88
CA GLN A 17 0.48 8.33 8.38
C GLN A 17 1.15 7.54 7.25
N VAL A 18 0.37 7.10 6.26
CA VAL A 18 0.89 6.40 5.07
C VAL A 18 1.73 7.36 4.23
N ALA A 19 1.25 8.59 4.00
CA ALA A 19 2.01 9.62 3.29
C ALA A 19 3.36 9.92 3.97
N LYS A 20 3.37 10.01 5.30
CA LYS A 20 4.61 10.18 6.07
C LYS A 20 5.54 8.97 5.90
N ALA A 21 5.05 7.75 6.07
CA ALA A 21 5.86 6.54 5.94
C ALA A 21 6.49 6.42 4.55
N LEU A 22 5.70 6.65 3.49
CA LEU A 22 6.19 6.65 2.10
C LEU A 22 7.26 7.73 1.86
N SER A 23 7.14 8.91 2.47
CA SER A 23 8.14 9.98 2.32
C SER A 23 9.49 9.69 2.98
N LEU A 24 9.54 8.73 3.92
CA LEU A 24 10.74 8.32 4.63
C LEU A 24 11.47 7.15 3.94
N LEU A 25 10.86 6.53 2.93
CA LEU A 25 11.47 5.46 2.16
C LEU A 25 12.59 5.99 1.25
N PRO A 26 13.57 5.14 0.89
CA PRO A 26 14.61 5.52 -0.05
C PRO A 26 14.03 5.82 -1.44
N GLN A 27 14.73 6.66 -2.21
CA GLN A 27 14.28 7.16 -3.52
C GLN A 27 13.71 6.08 -4.48
N PRO A 28 14.30 4.87 -4.62
CA PRO A 28 13.74 3.84 -5.49
C PRO A 28 12.32 3.40 -5.09
N ALA A 29 12.00 3.40 -3.80
CA ALA A 29 10.68 3.05 -3.31
C ALA A 29 9.66 4.17 -3.55
N THR A 30 10.09 5.43 -3.45
CA THR A 30 9.25 6.59 -3.82
C THR A 30 8.87 6.54 -5.30
N GLU A 31 9.81 6.15 -6.18
CA GLU A 31 9.55 5.94 -7.60
C GLU A 31 8.57 4.78 -7.83
N LEU A 32 8.72 3.67 -7.10
CA LEU A 32 7.79 2.55 -7.16
C LEU A 32 6.36 2.98 -6.79
N ASN A 33 6.18 3.76 -5.73
CA ASN A 33 4.88 4.29 -5.34
C ASN A 33 4.25 5.16 -6.44
N ALA A 34 5.03 6.02 -7.09
CA ALA A 34 4.56 6.80 -8.22
C ALA A 34 4.12 5.91 -9.38
N ARG A 35 4.92 4.89 -9.73
CA ARG A 35 4.59 3.94 -10.79
C ARG A 35 3.33 3.14 -10.50
N LEU A 36 3.14 2.65 -9.28
CA LEU A 36 1.93 1.92 -8.88
C LEU A 36 0.68 2.80 -9.03
N LYS A 37 0.75 4.06 -8.59
CA LYS A 37 -0.34 5.02 -8.72
C LYS A 37 -0.77 5.26 -10.16
N HIS A 38 0.18 5.22 -11.10
CA HIS A 38 -0.07 5.50 -12.51
C HIS A 38 -0.41 4.27 -13.36
N ASN A 39 0.13 3.10 -12.99
CA ASN A 39 0.12 1.93 -13.87
C ASN A 39 -0.75 0.76 -13.34
N LEU A 40 -1.22 0.81 -12.09
CA LEU A 40 -2.21 -0.17 -11.62
C LEU A 40 -3.57 0.17 -12.20
N ASP A 41 -4.17 -0.84 -12.82
CA ASP A 41 -5.50 -0.75 -13.41
C ASP A 41 -6.54 -0.51 -12.31
N ALA A 42 -7.19 0.65 -12.35
CA ALA A 42 -8.20 1.05 -11.38
C ALA A 42 -9.46 0.16 -11.41
N THR A 43 -9.64 -0.68 -12.43
CA THR A 43 -10.74 -1.66 -12.50
C THR A 43 -10.45 -2.95 -11.73
N LEU A 44 -9.20 -3.17 -11.30
CA LEU A 44 -8.85 -4.27 -10.40
C LEU A 44 -9.21 -3.84 -8.97
N GLY A 45 -10.32 -4.36 -8.44
CA GLY A 45 -10.71 -4.09 -7.05
C GLY A 45 -9.56 -4.43 -6.09
N TYR A 46 -9.12 -5.69 -6.11
CA TYR A 46 -8.11 -6.24 -5.19
C TYR A 46 -6.65 -5.93 -5.53
N HIS A 47 -6.35 -5.17 -6.60
CA HIS A 47 -4.98 -4.76 -6.96
C HIS A 47 -4.94 -3.29 -7.40
N SER A 48 -5.82 -2.47 -6.83
CA SER A 48 -5.79 -1.03 -7.06
C SER A 48 -4.70 -0.37 -6.21
N TYR A 49 -4.23 0.80 -6.63
CA TYR A 49 -3.34 1.61 -5.80
C TYR A 49 -3.89 1.81 -4.37
N PHE A 50 -5.21 1.98 -4.23
CA PHE A 50 -5.83 2.18 -2.92
C PHE A 50 -5.92 0.90 -2.08
N HIS A 51 -5.91 -0.28 -2.70
CA HIS A 51 -5.65 -1.53 -1.98
C HIS A 51 -4.25 -1.53 -1.35
N THR A 52 -3.22 -1.22 -2.14
CA THR A 52 -1.84 -1.11 -1.63
C THR A 52 -1.74 -0.10 -0.47
N ILE A 53 -2.42 1.04 -0.57
CA ILE A 53 -2.48 2.05 0.50
C ILE A 53 -3.15 1.51 1.77
N ASP A 54 -4.23 0.72 1.63
CA ASP A 54 -4.90 0.07 2.76
C ASP A 54 -3.98 -0.95 3.46
N VAL A 55 -3.30 -1.79 2.68
CA VAL A 55 -2.33 -2.77 3.20
C VAL A 55 -1.19 -2.08 3.96
N ILE A 56 -0.64 -0.99 3.43
CA ILE A 56 0.38 -0.19 4.15
C ILE A 56 -0.21 0.38 5.43
N ASN A 57 -1.44 0.91 5.39
CA ASN A 57 -2.09 1.50 6.55
C ASN A 57 -2.29 0.50 7.69
N GLU A 58 -2.81 -0.69 7.39
CA GLU A 58 -2.99 -1.75 8.40
C GLU A 58 -1.65 -2.31 8.89
N SER A 59 -0.67 -2.46 8.01
CA SER A 59 0.69 -2.89 8.38
C SER A 59 1.35 -1.92 9.35
N LEU A 60 1.18 -0.60 9.14
CA LEU A 60 1.68 0.43 10.06
C LEU A 60 0.99 0.37 11.42
N LYS A 61 -0.32 0.13 11.48
CA LYS A 61 -1.04 0.00 12.76
C LYS A 61 -0.49 -1.18 13.56
N LEU A 62 -0.40 -2.35 12.94
CA LEU A 62 0.13 -3.57 13.56
C LEU A 62 1.58 -3.41 14.00
N ALA A 63 2.43 -2.79 13.17
CA ALA A 63 3.83 -2.52 13.50
C ALA A 63 3.98 -1.59 14.72
N ASN A 64 3.14 -0.55 14.81
CA ASN A 64 3.13 0.36 15.95
C ASN A 64 2.61 -0.33 17.22
N GLU A 65 1.54 -1.13 17.12
CA GLU A 65 1.01 -1.93 18.23
C GLU A 65 2.03 -2.95 18.74
N ALA A 66 2.82 -3.53 17.83
CA ALA A 66 3.91 -4.44 18.16
C ALA A 66 5.18 -3.73 18.70
N GLY A 67 5.21 -2.39 18.71
CA GLY A 67 6.36 -1.62 19.18
C GLY A 67 7.62 -1.78 18.34
N LEU A 68 7.48 -1.98 17.02
CA LEU A 68 8.61 -2.12 16.11
C LEU A 68 9.43 -0.82 16.03
N ASN A 69 10.73 -0.95 15.78
CA ASN A 69 11.62 0.20 15.58
C ASN A 69 11.45 0.80 14.16
N ASP A 70 12.01 2.00 13.95
CA ASP A 70 11.89 2.74 12.69
C ASP A 70 12.41 1.97 11.46
N ARG A 71 13.45 1.16 11.62
CA ARG A 71 14.01 0.35 10.53
C ARG A 71 13.03 -0.74 10.12
N ASP A 72 12.44 -1.45 11.09
CA ASP A 72 11.50 -2.53 10.83
C ASP A 72 10.18 -1.99 10.26
N ILE A 73 9.72 -0.83 10.74
CA ILE A 73 8.59 -0.11 10.16
C ILE A 73 8.86 0.24 8.69
N SER A 74 10.08 0.70 8.38
CA SER A 74 10.48 1.03 7.00
C SER A 74 10.51 -0.21 6.10
N LEU A 75 11.00 -1.35 6.60
CA LEU A 75 11.03 -2.63 5.86
C LEU A 75 9.62 -3.16 5.59
N ILE A 76 8.73 -3.13 6.58
CA ILE A 76 7.34 -3.55 6.41
C ILE A 76 6.60 -2.63 5.44
N THR A 77 6.82 -1.31 5.53
CA THR A 77 6.23 -0.34 4.59
C THR A 77 6.70 -0.62 3.15
N LEU A 78 8.00 -0.91 2.96
CA LEU A 78 8.54 -1.26 1.65
C LEU A 78 7.96 -2.59 1.11
N ALA A 79 7.84 -3.61 1.97
CA ALA A 79 7.25 -4.89 1.58
C ALA A 79 5.78 -4.72 1.17
N ALA A 80 4.99 -4.00 1.97
CA ALA A 80 3.60 -3.70 1.67
C ALA A 80 3.45 -2.87 0.38
N LEU A 81 4.34 -1.93 0.13
CA LEU A 81 4.36 -1.17 -1.13
C LEU A 81 4.67 -2.07 -2.35
N GLY A 82 5.61 -3.00 -2.18
CA GLY A 82 6.09 -3.86 -3.25
C GLY A 82 5.18 -5.04 -3.61
N HIS A 83 4.23 -5.42 -2.76
CA HIS A 83 3.46 -6.66 -2.94
C HIS A 83 2.67 -6.68 -4.26
N ASP A 84 2.05 -5.56 -4.64
CA ASP A 84 1.30 -5.45 -5.90
C ASP A 84 2.18 -5.15 -7.13
N ALA A 85 3.50 -5.03 -6.98
CA ALA A 85 4.36 -4.54 -8.07
C ALA A 85 4.40 -5.47 -9.28
N GLY A 86 4.19 -6.78 -9.09
CA GLY A 86 4.12 -7.76 -10.18
C GLY A 86 2.93 -7.53 -11.11
N PHE A 87 1.80 -7.02 -10.58
CA PHE A 87 0.58 -6.71 -11.34
C PHE A 87 0.74 -5.59 -12.37
N MET A 88 1.80 -4.77 -12.26
CA MET A 88 2.15 -3.80 -13.30
C MET A 88 2.68 -4.44 -14.60
N THR A 89 3.11 -5.71 -14.55
CA THR A 89 3.71 -6.39 -15.72
C THR A 89 2.86 -7.55 -16.22
N HIS A 90 2.26 -8.33 -15.32
CA HIS A 90 1.46 -9.51 -15.65
C HIS A 90 0.28 -9.59 -14.69
N ARG A 91 -0.88 -10.08 -15.13
CA ARG A 91 -2.12 -10.10 -14.32
C ARG A 91 -2.29 -11.33 -13.41
N ASN A 92 -1.47 -12.37 -13.56
CA ASN A 92 -1.63 -13.64 -12.85
C ASN A 92 -0.38 -13.96 -12.00
N ASP A 93 -0.58 -14.66 -10.88
CA ASP A 93 0.44 -15.24 -9.99
C ASP A 93 1.48 -14.24 -9.42
N ASN A 94 1.02 -13.08 -8.92
CA ASN A 94 1.89 -12.04 -8.33
C ASN A 94 1.56 -11.72 -6.86
N GLU A 95 0.91 -12.64 -6.15
CA GLU A 95 0.63 -12.53 -4.70
C GLU A 95 1.74 -13.14 -3.83
#